data_AF-A0A6I0ERX4-F1
#
_entry.id   AF-A0A6I0ERX4-F1
#
_cell.length_a   1.000
_cell.length_b   1.000
_cell.length_c   1.000
_cell.angle_alpha   90.00
_cell.angle_beta   90.00
_cell.angle_gamma   90.00
#
_symmetry.space_group_name_H-M   'P 1'
#
loop_
_entity.id
_entity.type
_entity.pdbx_description
1 polymer ?
#
loop_
_entity_poly.entity_id
_entity_poly.type
_entity_poly.pdbx_seq_one_letter_code
_entity_poly.pdbx_strand_id
1 'polypeptide(L)'
;MELTTEQFVITIVVAFLLLLAVHFLWRPIRWIFVIAFNSLLGLLVLWAINFVGALVGFSLPLNLFTALVVGFLGLPGLLLLIILKYWILL
;
A
#
# COMPACT_ATOMS: atom_id res chain seq x y z
N MET A 1 -32.94 32.12 -20.38
CA MET A 1 -31.52 32.53 -20.47
C MET A 1 -30.92 31.66 -21.55
N GLU A 2 -30.84 32.16 -22.79
CA GLU A 2 -30.24 31.39 -23.88
C GLU A 2 -28.75 31.26 -23.59
N LEU A 3 -28.26 30.02 -23.51
CA LEU A 3 -26.84 29.77 -23.31
C LEU A 3 -26.10 30.30 -24.53
N THR A 4 -25.24 31.29 -24.31
CA THR A 4 -24.39 31.83 -25.37
C THR A 4 -23.41 30.74 -25.82
N THR A 5 -23.06 30.74 -27.12
CA THR A 5 -22.09 29.78 -27.69
C THR A 5 -20.77 29.76 -26.93
N GLU A 6 -20.37 30.90 -26.37
CA GLU A 6 -19.18 31.03 -25.51
C GLU A 6 -19.30 30.21 -24.22
N GLN A 7 -20.45 30.25 -23.54
CA GLN A 7 -20.69 29.46 -22.33
C GLN A 7 -20.67 27.96 -22.63
N PHE A 8 -21.12 27.56 -23.82
CA PHE A 8 -21.09 26.16 -24.24
C PHE A 8 -19.64 25.66 -24.45
N VAL A 9 -18.81 26.46 -25.10
CA VAL A 9 -17.38 26.14 -25.31
C VAL A 9 -16.63 26.06 -23.98
N ILE A 10 -16.84 27.02 -23.08
CA ILE A 10 -16.21 27.02 -21.75
C ILE A 10 -16.61 25.78 -20.97
N THR A 11 -17.89 25.40 -20.98
CA THR A 11 -18.37 24.22 -20.27
C THR A 11 -17.70 22.94 -20.79
N ILE A 12 -17.57 22.79 -22.12
CA ILE A 12 -16.90 21.63 -22.73
C ILE A 12 -15.41 21.59 -22.35
N VAL A 13 -14.71 22.71 -22.42
CA VAL A 13 -13.29 22.79 -22.08
C VAL A 13 -13.05 22.45 -20.60
N VAL A 14 -13.88 23.00 -19.70
CA VAL A 14 -13.79 22.71 -18.26
C VAL A 14 -14.10 21.24 -17.97
N ALA A 15 -15.14 20.67 -18.60
CA ALA A 15 -15.46 19.25 -18.45
C ALA A 15 -14.33 18.34 -18.94
N PHE A 16 -13.70 18.69 -20.07
CA PHE A 16 -12.56 17.95 -20.61
C PHE A 16 -11.33 18.00 -19.69
N LEU A 17 -11.01 19.18 -19.14
CA LEU A 17 -9.93 19.34 -18.18
C LEU A 17 -10.17 18.57 -16.87
N LEU A 18 -11.41 18.55 -16.37
CA LEU A 18 -11.79 17.78 -15.19
C LEU A 18 -11.64 16.27 -15.43
N LEU A 19 -12.08 15.76 -16.58
CA LEU A 19 -11.92 14.34 -16.94
C LEU A 19 -10.44 13.95 -17.02
N LEU A 20 -9.59 14.81 -17.59
CA LEU A 20 -8.14 14.60 -17.62
C LEU A 20 -7.54 14.56 -16.21
N ALA A 21 -7.92 15.51 -15.35
CA ALA A 21 -7.45 15.57 -13.97
C ALA A 21 -7.84 14.31 -13.17
N VAL A 22 -9.10 13.86 -13.30
CA VAL A 22 -9.59 12.64 -12.65
C VAL A 22 -8.86 11.41 -13.17
N HIS A 23 -8.66 11.28 -14.48
CA HIS A 23 -7.94 10.16 -15.08
C HIS A 23 -6.48 10.09 -14.60
N PHE A 24 -5.83 11.24 -14.47
CA PHE A 24 -4.45 11.32 -13.98
C PHE A 24 -4.36 10.94 -12.49
N LEU A 25 -5.31 11.38 -11.66
CA LEU A 25 -5.35 11.07 -10.22
C LEU A 25 -5.75 9.61 -9.92
N TRP A 26 -6.48 8.95 -10.81
CA TRP A 26 -6.89 7.55 -10.60
C TRP A 26 -5.73 6.56 -10.61
N ARG A 27 -4.67 6.85 -11.38
CA ARG A 27 -3.50 5.96 -11.48
C ARG A 27 -2.77 5.76 -10.13
N PRO A 28 -2.40 6.81 -9.36
CA PRO A 28 -1.73 6.64 -8.07
C PRO A 28 -2.62 6.03 -6.98
N ILE A 29 -3.93 6.33 -6.99
CA ILE A 29 -4.88 5.76 -6.01
C ILE A 29 -4.89 4.23 -6.07
N ARG A 30 -4.85 3.64 -7.27
CA ARG A 30 -4.81 2.19 -7.43
C ARG A 30 -3.58 1.56 -6.75
N TRP A 31 -2.43 2.21 -6.82
CA TRP A 31 -1.21 1.72 -6.17
C TRP A 31 -1.31 1.77 -4.65
N ILE A 32 -1.91 2.82 -4.09
CA ILE A 32 -2.14 2.93 -2.64
C ILE A 32 -3.00 1.76 -2.15
N PHE A 33 -4.07 1.41 -2.86
CA PHE A 33 -4.90 0.26 -2.51
C PHE A 33 -4.15 -1.06 -2.59
N VAL A 34 -3.33 -1.27 -3.63
CA VAL A 34 -2.50 -2.49 -3.76
C VAL A 34 -1.49 -2.60 -2.61
N ILE A 35 -0.81 -1.51 -2.27
CA ILE A 35 0.16 -1.45 -1.17
C ILE A 35 -0.56 -1.70 0.17
N ALA A 36 -1.72 -1.06 0.39
CA ALA A 36 -2.50 -1.25 1.61
C ALA A 36 -2.97 -2.71 1.77
N PHE A 37 -3.46 -3.33 0.68
CA PHE A 37 -3.93 -4.71 0.72
C PHE A 37 -2.78 -5.70 0.95
N ASN A 38 -1.65 -5.54 0.26
CA ASN A 38 -0.46 -6.36 0.46
C ASN A 38 0.13 -6.18 1.87
N SER A 39 0.09 -4.97 2.42
CA SER A 39 0.49 -4.70 3.80
C SER A 39 -0.41 -5.43 4.80
N LEU A 40 -1.73 -5.43 4.56
CA LEU A 40 -2.70 -6.12 5.40
C LEU A 40 -2.45 -7.63 5.42
N LEU A 41 -2.20 -8.22 4.25
CA LEU A 41 -1.83 -9.64 4.12
C LEU A 41 -0.50 -9.94 4.81
N GLY A 42 0.52 -9.08 4.65
CA GLY A 42 1.79 -9.23 5.36
C GLY A 42 1.65 -9.12 6.88
N LEU A 43 0.74 -8.27 7.36
CA LEU A 43 0.35 -8.16 8.76
C LEU A 43 -0.28 -9.46 9.28
N LEU A 44 -1.21 -10.05 8.52
CA LEU A 44 -1.83 -11.33 8.86
C LEU A 44 -0.81 -12.47 8.94
N VAL A 45 0.12 -12.53 7.98
CA VAL A 45 1.21 -13.52 7.98
C VAL A 45 2.14 -13.33 9.17
N LEU A 46 2.58 -12.09 9.44
CA LEU A 46 3.40 -11.77 10.61
C LEU A 46 2.69 -12.08 11.92
N TRP A 47 1.38 -11.85 11.99
CA TRP A 47 0.59 -12.14 13.17
C TRP A 47 0.53 -13.64 13.43
N ALA A 48 0.25 -14.44 12.41
CA ALA A 48 0.26 -15.90 12.51
C ALA A 48 1.65 -16.44 12.91
N ILE A 49 2.72 -15.87 12.36
CA ILE A 49 4.09 -16.29 12.68
C ILE A 49 4.48 -15.87 14.09
N ASN A 50 4.10 -14.67 14.54
CA ASN A 50 4.32 -14.24 15.92
C ASN A 50 3.57 -15.14 16.91
N PHE A 51 2.38 -15.61 16.55
CA PHE A 51 1.60 -16.53 17.38
C PHE A 51 2.33 -17.87 17.58
N VAL A 52 2.88 -18.45 16.50
CA VAL A 52 3.67 -19.70 16.58
C VAL A 52 5.05 -19.45 17.20
N GLY A 53 5.70 -18.34 16.84
CA GLY A 53 7.03 -17.94 17.31
C GLY A 53 7.07 -17.61 18.80
N ALA A 54 5.95 -17.16 19.38
CA ALA A 54 5.82 -16.93 20.81
C ALA A 54 6.11 -18.21 21.64
N LEU A 55 5.83 -19.40 21.09
CA LEU A 55 6.15 -20.69 21.73
C LEU A 55 7.66 -20.93 21.84
N VAL A 56 8.46 -20.27 21.00
CA VAL A 56 9.93 -20.37 20.93
C VAL A 56 10.58 -19.10 21.51
N GLY A 57 9.81 -18.18 22.10
CA GLY A 57 10.31 -16.89 22.58
C GLY A 57 10.70 -15.91 21.47
N PHE A 58 10.24 -16.16 20.23
CA PHE A 58 10.56 -15.34 19.06
C PHE A 58 9.38 -14.45 18.68
N SER A 59 9.58 -13.13 18.79
CA SER A 59 8.63 -12.13 18.30
C SER A 59 9.27 -11.15 17.31
N LEU A 60 8.59 -10.88 16.21
CA LEU A 60 8.92 -9.83 15.24
C LEU A 60 8.01 -8.61 15.47
N PRO A 61 8.52 -7.39 15.29
CA PRO A 61 7.69 -6.18 15.39
C PRO A 61 6.54 -6.23 14.39
N LEU A 62 5.30 -6.04 14.86
CA LEU A 62 4.11 -5.89 14.03
C LEU A 62 3.93 -4.41 13.67
N ASN A 63 4.57 -3.97 12.57
CA ASN A 63 4.44 -2.62 12.07
C ASN A 63 4.24 -2.63 10.54
N LEU A 64 3.87 -1.49 9.96
CA LEU A 64 3.59 -1.39 8.53
C LEU A 64 4.83 -1.74 7.68
N PHE A 65 6.03 -1.46 8.18
CA PHE A 65 7.28 -1.69 7.45
C PHE A 65 7.62 -3.18 7.38
N THR A 66 7.55 -3.91 8.50
CA THR A 66 7.73 -5.36 8.55
C THR A 66 6.62 -6.06 7.78
N ALA A 67 5.38 -5.58 7.88
CA ALA A 67 4.25 -6.10 7.12
C ALA A 67 4.40 -5.89 5.62
N LEU A 68 4.95 -4.75 5.17
CA LEU A 68 5.28 -4.54 3.77
C LEU A 68 6.39 -5.48 3.32
N VAL A 69 7.48 -5.62 4.07
CA VAL A 69 8.60 -6.51 3.73
C VAL A 69 8.13 -7.96 3.66
N VAL A 70 7.38 -8.44 4.65
CA VAL A 70 6.85 -9.81 4.66
C VAL A 70 5.70 -10.00 3.66
N GLY A 71 4.88 -8.98 3.43
CA GLY A 71 3.78 -9.03 2.47
C GLY A 71 4.26 -9.02 1.01
N PHE A 72 5.32 -8.28 0.69
CA PHE A 72 5.91 -8.24 -0.65
C PHE A 72 6.88 -9.39 -0.90
N LEU A 73 7.77 -9.71 0.04
CA LEU A 73 8.78 -10.76 -0.15
C LEU A 73 8.29 -12.14 0.31
N GLY A 74 7.32 -12.24 1.22
CA GLY A 74 6.87 -13.52 1.78
C GLY A 74 7.89 -14.15 2.74
N LEU A 75 8.10 -15.46 2.60
CA LEU A 75 9.09 -16.25 3.35
C LEU A 75 10.51 -15.66 3.32
N PRO A 76 11.09 -15.24 2.18
CA PRO A 76 12.41 -14.60 2.19
C PRO A 76 12.41 -13.27 2.96
N GLY A 77 11.31 -12.52 2.98
CA GLY A 77 11.18 -11.30 3.79
C GLY A 77 11.24 -11.58 5.30
N LEU A 78 10.62 -12.67 5.75
CA LEU A 78 10.71 -13.14 7.13
C LEU A 78 12.14 -13.53 7.52
N LEU A 79 12.81 -14.31 6.67
CA LEU A 79 14.22 -14.67 6.88
C LEU A 79 15.11 -13.43 6.98
N LEU A 80 14.86 -12.43 6.13
CA LEU A 80 15.59 -11.17 6.12
C LEU A 80 15.41 -10.42 7.45
N LEU A 81 14.18 -10.32 7.96
CA LEU A 81 13.89 -9.71 9.26
C LEU A 81 14.49 -10.47 10.44
N ILE A 82 14.50 -11.81 10.37
CA ILE A 82 15.15 -12.66 11.37
C ILE A 82 16.66 -12.36 11.39
N ILE A 83 17.31 -12.39 10.23
CA ILE A 83 18.75 -12.11 10.10
C ILE A 83 19.07 -10.70 10.61
N LEU A 84 18.28 -9.69 10.24
CA LEU A 84 18.45 -8.31 10.72
C LEU A 84 18.33 -8.21 12.24
N LYS A 85 17.34 -8.90 12.83
CA LYS A 85 17.16 -8.93 14.29
C LYS A 85 18.36 -9.55 15.00
N TYR A 86 18.89 -10.66 14.48
CA TYR A 86 20.07 -11.30 15.07
C TYR A 86 21.37 -10.53 14.80
N TRP A 87 21.49 -9.86 13.64
CA TRP A 87 22.65 -9.04 13.30
C TRP A 87 22.74 -7.77 14.15
N ILE A 88 21.61 -7.13 14.46
CA ILE A 88 21.60 -5.90 15.28
C ILE A 88 21.82 -6.17 16.78
N LEU A 89 21.54 -7.42 17.21
CA LEU A 89 21.71 -7.89 18.59
C LEU A 89 23.11 -8.48 18.85
N LEU A 90 23.91 -8.72 17.80
CA LEU A 90 25.29 -9.20 17.87
C LEU A 90 26.27 -8.04 17.98
#